data_AF-A0A2R6L4L4-F1
#
_entry.id   AF-A0A2R6L4L4-F1
#
_cell.length_a   1.000
_cell.length_b   1.000
_cell.length_c   1.000
_cell.angle_alpha   90.00
_cell.angle_beta   90.00
_cell.angle_gamma   90.00
#
_symmetry.space_group_name_H-M   'P 1'
#
loop_
_entity.id
_entity.type
_entity.pdbx_description
1 polymer ?
#
loop_
_entity_poly.entity_id
_entity_poly.type
_entity_poly.pdbx_seq_one_letter_code
_entity_poly.pdbx_strand_id
1 'polypeptide(L)'
;MSTRTSALDSLIFGVDVQSGDVRGEAPSYAVVALDGESVDRDVVTRRKLRRRIQSEEPAIVATDNTFELAADTDALIALLGELPSGTQLVQVTGDERPEPLSRVASRHDVPYGKAPMQEAEAAARLAARNVGHEVSAFTDTTEVKVARGRTTGGGGWS
;
A
#
# COMPACT_ATOMS: atom_id res chain seq x y z
N MET A 1 -18.90 -15.52 -13.64
CA MET A 1 -19.11 -14.11 -14.07
C MET A 1 -18.63 -13.24 -12.91
N SER A 2 -17.72 -12.28 -12.95
CA SER A 2 -16.80 -11.72 -13.96
C SER A 2 -15.56 -11.28 -13.16
N THR A 3 -14.48 -12.06 -13.15
CA THR A 3 -13.27 -11.74 -12.35
C THR A 3 -12.38 -10.66 -13.00
N ARG A 4 -12.79 -10.15 -14.17
CA ARG A 4 -12.04 -9.16 -14.95
C ARG A 4 -12.48 -7.71 -14.74
N THR A 5 -13.64 -7.49 -14.11
CA THR A 5 -14.15 -6.12 -13.91
C THR A 5 -13.69 -5.54 -12.56
N SER A 6 -13.45 -6.37 -11.53
CA SER A 6 -13.17 -5.89 -10.18
C SER A 6 -11.76 -5.31 -9.94
N ALA A 7 -10.78 -5.64 -10.77
CA ALA A 7 -9.39 -5.19 -10.54
C ALA A 7 -9.16 -3.71 -10.90
N LEU A 8 -10.04 -3.11 -11.72
CA LEU A 8 -9.98 -1.69 -12.08
C LEU A 8 -10.79 -0.80 -11.12
N ASP A 9 -11.76 -1.37 -10.40
CA ASP A 9 -12.68 -0.68 -9.47
C ASP A 9 -12.37 -0.95 -7.99
N SER A 10 -11.21 -1.53 -7.68
CA SER A 10 -10.84 -1.84 -6.29
C SER A 10 -10.27 -0.60 -5.61
N LEU A 11 -10.84 -0.22 -4.47
CA LEU A 11 -10.35 0.91 -3.66
C LEU A 11 -8.94 0.62 -3.12
N ILE A 12 -8.00 1.52 -3.41
CA ILE A 12 -6.61 1.46 -2.97
C ILE A 12 -6.31 2.71 -2.16
N PHE A 13 -5.78 2.52 -0.95
CA PHE A 13 -5.21 3.61 -0.17
C PHE A 13 -3.71 3.66 -0.39
N GLY A 14 -3.18 4.83 -0.73
CA GLY A 14 -1.77 5.16 -0.56
C GLY A 14 -1.59 5.96 0.72
N VAL A 15 -0.61 5.61 1.53
CA VAL A 15 -0.38 6.22 2.84
C VAL A 15 1.10 6.55 3.03
N ASP A 16 1.35 7.75 3.54
CA ASP A 16 2.67 8.30 3.86
C ASP A 16 2.58 9.14 5.14
N VAL A 17 3.67 9.23 5.91
CA VAL A 17 3.71 10.09 7.11
C VAL A 17 3.76 11.56 6.71
N GLN A 18 2.66 12.28 6.97
CA GLN A 18 2.56 13.71 6.69
C GLN A 18 3.36 14.55 7.68
N SER A 19 3.30 14.20 8.98
CA SER A 19 4.04 14.88 10.03
C SER A 19 4.06 14.05 11.32
N GLY A 20 5.08 14.29 12.12
CA GLY A 20 5.39 13.48 13.30
C GLY A 20 6.18 12.23 12.93
N ASP A 21 6.39 11.39 13.92
CA ASP A 21 6.96 10.05 13.79
C ASP A 21 5.88 9.08 14.26
N VAL A 22 5.76 7.90 13.66
CA VAL A 22 4.87 6.83 14.18
C VAL A 22 5.17 6.50 15.65
N ARG A 23 6.41 6.76 16.10
CA ARG A 23 6.90 6.63 17.48
C ARG A 23 6.64 7.86 18.36
N GLY A 24 6.29 9.00 17.77
CA GLY A 24 6.06 10.27 18.45
C GLY A 24 4.61 10.50 18.91
N GLU A 25 4.37 11.64 19.56
CA GLU A 25 3.02 12.02 19.97
C GLU A 25 2.23 12.58 18.77
N ALA A 26 1.20 11.83 18.36
CA ALA A 26 0.20 12.20 17.34
C ALA A 26 0.72 12.31 15.89
N PRO A 27 1.19 11.21 15.26
CA PRO A 27 1.47 11.19 13.84
C PRO A 27 0.20 11.50 13.02
N SER A 28 0.40 12.28 11.95
CA SER A 28 -0.59 12.47 10.90
C SER A 28 -0.11 11.85 9.60
N TYR A 29 -1.05 11.37 8.80
CA TYR A 29 -0.81 10.59 7.60
C TYR A 29 -1.46 11.28 6.42
N ALA A 30 -0.73 11.39 5.32
CA ALA A 30 -1.32 11.68 4.03
C ALA A 30 -1.97 10.40 3.52
N VAL A 31 -3.24 10.48 3.13
CA VAL A 31 -4.01 9.35 2.61
C VAL A 31 -4.57 9.73 1.27
N VAL A 32 -4.30 8.89 0.28
CA VAL A 32 -4.85 9.00 -1.07
C VAL A 32 -5.70 7.77 -1.35
N ALA A 33 -6.99 7.98 -1.59
CA ALA A 33 -7.91 6.92 -1.95
C ALA A 33 -8.13 6.95 -3.48
N LEU A 34 -7.83 5.85 -4.14
CA LEU A 34 -7.90 5.66 -5.58
C LEU A 34 -8.84 4.48 -5.89
N ASP A 35 -9.89 4.71 -6.68
CA ASP A 35 -10.88 3.70 -7.06
C ASP A 35 -11.00 3.51 -8.58
N GLY A 36 -9.96 3.91 -9.33
CA GLY A 36 -9.90 3.82 -10.79
C GLY A 36 -10.46 5.04 -11.52
N GLU A 37 -11.46 5.73 -10.95
CA GLU A 37 -12.11 6.89 -11.55
C GLU A 37 -11.82 8.20 -10.80
N SER A 38 -11.65 8.11 -9.48
CA SER A 38 -11.52 9.25 -8.60
C SER A 38 -10.25 9.19 -7.74
N VAL A 39 -9.81 10.35 -7.26
CA VAL A 39 -8.70 10.49 -6.33
C VAL A 39 -9.13 11.40 -5.18
N ASP A 40 -9.42 10.82 -4.02
CA ASP A 40 -9.65 11.53 -2.77
C ASP A 40 -8.34 11.67 -1.98
N ARG A 41 -8.14 12.83 -1.35
CA ARG A 41 -6.89 13.18 -0.66
C ARG A 41 -7.21 13.81 0.68
N ASP A 42 -6.64 13.27 1.75
CA ASP A 42 -6.89 13.75 3.11
C ASP A 42 -5.65 13.61 3.99
N VAL A 43 -5.54 14.48 4.99
CA VAL A 43 -4.55 14.34 6.07
C VAL A 43 -5.29 13.91 7.32
N VAL A 44 -4.92 12.74 7.84
CA VAL A 44 -5.68 12.08 8.91
C VAL A 44 -4.78 11.68 10.07
N THR A 45 -5.36 11.64 11.27
CA THR A 45 -4.68 11.03 12.44
C THR A 45 -4.65 9.51 12.30
N ARG A 46 -3.75 8.84 13.04
CA ARG A 46 -3.70 7.36 13.13
C ARG A 46 -5.08 6.73 13.39
N ARG A 47 -5.84 7.32 14.32
CA ARG A 47 -7.19 6.85 14.69
C ARG A 47 -8.19 7.00 13.54
N LYS A 48 -8.10 8.08 12.77
CA LYS A 48 -8.97 8.31 11.61
C LYS A 48 -8.57 7.41 10.44
N LEU A 49 -7.27 7.22 10.18
CA LEU A 49 -6.78 6.25 9.18
C LEU A 49 -7.34 4.85 9.46
N ARG A 50 -7.16 4.35 10.69
CA ARG A 50 -7.68 3.03 11.11
C ARG A 50 -9.18 2.92 10.90
N ARG A 51 -9.95 3.95 11.28
CA ARG A 51 -11.39 3.95 11.06
C ARG A 51 -11.74 3.88 9.58
N ARG A 52 -11.07 4.67 8.72
CA ARG A 52 -11.29 4.66 7.27
C ARG A 52 -11.01 3.29 6.68
N ILE A 53 -9.88 2.67 7.02
CA ILE A 53 -9.56 1.30 6.58
C ILE A 53 -10.66 0.32 6.98
N GLN A 54 -11.17 0.39 8.22
CA GLN A 54 -12.24 -0.50 8.68
C GLN A 54 -13.60 -0.24 8.03
N SER A 55 -13.92 1.02 7.72
CA SER A 55 -15.24 1.36 7.16
C SER A 55 -15.31 1.25 5.65
N GLU A 56 -14.19 1.53 4.97
CA GLU A 56 -14.11 1.56 3.50
C GLU A 56 -13.53 0.26 2.95
N GLU A 57 -12.92 -0.57 3.79
CA GLU A 57 -12.34 -1.89 3.46
C GLU A 57 -11.56 -1.87 2.12
N PRO A 58 -10.53 -1.01 1.99
CA PRO A 58 -9.76 -0.92 0.75
C PRO A 58 -9.14 -2.28 0.45
N ALA A 59 -9.07 -2.65 -0.83
CA ALA A 59 -8.42 -3.89 -1.24
C ALA A 59 -6.92 -3.86 -0.89
N ILE A 60 -6.30 -2.68 -1.01
CA ILE A 60 -4.87 -2.48 -0.73
C ILE A 60 -4.67 -1.21 0.10
N VAL A 61 -3.81 -1.30 1.11
CA VAL A 61 -3.12 -0.18 1.75
C VAL A 61 -1.66 -0.22 1.30
N ALA A 62 -1.25 0.77 0.52
CA ALA A 62 0.07 0.88 -0.08
C ALA A 62 0.91 1.93 0.64
N THR A 63 2.17 1.63 0.87
CA THR A 63 3.15 2.55 1.46
C THR A 63 4.53 2.30 0.86
N ASP A 64 5.43 3.26 0.96
CA ASP A 64 6.82 3.09 0.55
C ASP A 64 7.66 2.39 1.64
N ASN A 65 7.23 2.49 2.91
CA ASN A 65 7.88 1.87 4.05
C ASN A 65 6.85 1.48 5.12
N THR A 66 6.72 0.19 5.41
CA THR A 66 5.76 -0.31 6.42
C THR A 66 5.98 0.24 7.81
N PHE A 67 7.22 0.61 8.14
CA PHE A 67 7.56 1.17 9.45
C PHE A 67 7.09 2.61 9.63
N GLU A 68 6.52 3.23 8.61
CA GLU A 68 5.78 4.48 8.75
C GLU A 68 4.40 4.28 9.39
N LEU A 69 3.83 3.08 9.23
CA LEU A 69 2.52 2.71 9.78
C LEU A 69 2.64 1.94 11.11
N ALA A 70 3.79 1.31 11.34
CA ALA A 70 4.10 0.50 12.50
C ALA A 70 5.49 0.84 13.06
N ALA A 71 5.57 1.12 14.36
CA ALA A 71 6.83 1.56 14.99
C ALA A 71 7.95 0.49 15.00
N ASP A 72 7.56 -0.78 14.97
CA ASP A 72 8.42 -1.96 15.07
C ASP A 72 7.69 -3.20 14.53
N THR A 73 8.36 -4.35 14.57
CA THR A 73 7.82 -5.62 14.07
C THR A 73 6.55 -6.06 14.81
N ASP A 74 6.48 -5.88 16.13
CA ASP A 74 5.31 -6.28 16.92
C ASP A 74 4.10 -5.40 16.58
N ALA A 75 4.33 -4.09 16.43
CA ALA A 75 3.32 -3.15 15.96
C ALA A 75 2.87 -3.45 14.51
N LEU A 76 3.77 -3.97 13.67
CA LEU A 76 3.44 -4.37 12.30
C LEU A 76 2.57 -5.63 12.29
N ILE A 77 2.91 -6.64 13.10
CA ILE A 77 2.10 -7.85 13.27
C ILE A 77 0.70 -7.48 13.80
N ALA A 78 0.63 -6.59 14.80
CA ALA A 78 -0.64 -6.10 15.33
C ALA A 78 -1.46 -5.37 14.25
N LEU A 79 -0.83 -4.47 13.48
CA LEU A 79 -1.49 -3.77 12.38
C LEU A 79 -2.07 -4.75 11.35
N LEU A 80 -1.29 -5.74 10.92
CA LEU A 80 -1.72 -6.77 9.97
C LEU A 80 -2.91 -7.56 10.51
N GLY A 81 -2.89 -7.93 11.79
CA GLY A 81 -3.99 -8.64 12.45
C GLY A 81 -5.27 -7.82 12.62
N GLU A 82 -5.18 -6.49 12.53
CA GLU A 82 -6.33 -5.60 12.61
C GLU A 82 -6.92 -5.26 11.24
N LEU A 83 -6.22 -5.50 10.12
CA LEU A 83 -6.76 -5.19 8.80
C LEU A 83 -8.03 -6.01 8.49
N PRO A 84 -9.00 -5.44 7.73
CA PRO A 84 -10.11 -6.22 7.20
C PRO A 84 -9.61 -7.43 6.40
N SER A 85 -10.36 -8.53 6.43
CA SER A 85 -9.91 -9.81 5.84
C SER A 85 -9.58 -9.78 4.34
N GLY A 86 -10.11 -8.80 3.60
CA GLY A 86 -9.82 -8.57 2.18
C GLY A 86 -8.78 -7.49 1.90
N THR A 87 -8.27 -6.82 2.93
CA THR A 87 -7.31 -5.72 2.81
C THR A 87 -5.88 -6.22 2.92
N GLN A 88 -5.06 -5.92 1.92
CA GLN A 88 -3.64 -6.26 1.91
C GLN A 88 -2.78 -5.03 2.24
N LEU A 89 -1.73 -5.19 3.05
CA LEU A 89 -0.69 -4.18 3.20
C LEU A 89 0.40 -4.42 2.16
N VAL A 90 0.73 -3.42 1.34
CA VAL A 90 1.70 -3.53 0.25
C VAL A 90 2.80 -2.48 0.39
N GLN A 91 4.06 -2.94 0.36
CA GLN A 91 5.22 -2.07 0.25
C GLN A 91 5.64 -1.93 -1.22
N VAL A 92 5.56 -0.72 -1.77
CA VAL A 92 5.77 -0.50 -3.22
C VAL A 92 7.24 -0.37 -3.62
N THR A 93 8.14 -0.19 -2.65
CA THR A 93 9.58 0.06 -2.87
C THR A 93 10.40 -1.22 -3.05
N GLY A 94 9.82 -2.41 -2.84
CA GLY A 94 10.52 -3.70 -2.88
C GLY A 94 10.59 -4.37 -1.52
N ASP A 95 11.18 -5.57 -1.46
CA ASP A 95 11.35 -6.39 -0.25
C ASP A 95 12.81 -6.40 0.27
N GLU A 96 13.63 -7.37 -0.16
CA GLU A 96 14.98 -7.66 0.35
C GLU A 96 15.98 -6.55 -0.01
N ARG A 97 15.68 -5.77 -1.06
CA ARG A 97 16.47 -4.62 -1.51
C ARG A 97 15.55 -3.48 -1.93
N PRO A 98 15.01 -2.73 -0.97
CA PRO A 98 14.13 -1.60 -1.28
C PRO A 98 14.86 -0.57 -2.14
N GLU A 99 14.21 -0.14 -3.22
CA GLU A 99 14.64 0.99 -4.03
C GLU A 99 13.88 2.25 -3.61
N PRO A 100 14.48 3.46 -3.72
CA PRO A 100 13.77 4.70 -3.42
C PRO A 100 12.47 4.82 -4.23
N LEU A 101 11.38 5.28 -3.59
CA LEU A 101 10.07 5.43 -4.23
C LEU A 101 10.13 6.20 -5.55
N SER A 102 10.91 7.29 -5.59
CA SER A 102 11.16 8.08 -6.81
C SER A 102 11.68 7.26 -8.00
N ARG A 103 12.54 6.27 -7.75
CA ARG A 103 13.09 5.39 -8.80
C ARG A 103 12.06 4.38 -9.26
N VAL A 104 11.31 3.79 -8.33
CA VAL A 104 10.23 2.86 -8.66
C VAL A 104 9.14 3.57 -9.46
N ALA A 105 8.70 4.75 -9.02
CA ALA A 105 7.72 5.57 -9.73
C ALA A 105 8.17 5.91 -11.15
N SER A 106 9.42 6.33 -11.33
CA SER A 106 10.02 6.63 -12.64
C SER A 106 10.02 5.40 -13.57
N ARG A 107 10.41 4.22 -13.08
CA ARG A 107 10.41 2.96 -13.87
C ARG A 107 9.03 2.53 -14.35
N HIS A 108 7.98 2.98 -13.68
CA HIS A 108 6.61 2.61 -13.95
C HIS A 108 5.78 3.76 -14.50
N ASP A 109 6.38 4.87 -14.94
CA ASP A 109 5.69 6.05 -15.47
C ASP A 109 4.57 6.56 -14.53
N VAL A 110 4.88 6.60 -13.23
CA VAL A 110 4.01 7.14 -12.19
C VAL A 110 4.52 8.54 -11.80
N PRO A 111 3.65 9.57 -11.79
CA PRO A 111 4.01 10.89 -11.30
C PRO A 111 4.51 10.83 -9.86
N TYR A 112 5.61 11.54 -9.58
CA TYR A 112 6.23 11.57 -8.26
C TYR A 112 6.56 13.01 -7.86
N GLY A 113 6.45 13.27 -6.56
CA GLY A 113 7.05 14.43 -5.92
C GLY A 113 7.23 14.18 -4.43
N LYS A 114 8.09 14.97 -3.79
CA LYS A 114 8.57 14.73 -2.41
C LYS A 114 7.58 15.15 -1.32
N ALA A 115 6.44 15.72 -1.67
CA ALA A 115 5.45 16.06 -0.65
C ALA A 115 4.75 14.76 -0.21
N PRO A 116 4.49 14.55 1.09
CA PRO A 116 3.86 13.31 1.58
C PRO A 116 2.60 12.89 0.81
N MET A 117 1.74 13.86 0.46
CA MET A 117 0.56 13.61 -0.36
C MET A 117 0.86 13.08 -1.77
N GLN A 118 1.96 13.51 -2.37
CA GLN A 118 2.42 13.04 -3.68
C GLN A 118 3.08 11.66 -3.58
N GLU A 119 3.77 11.36 -2.48
CA GLU A 119 4.35 10.03 -2.21
C GLU A 119 3.25 8.99 -1.95
N ALA A 120 2.25 9.35 -1.14
CA ALA A 120 1.04 8.56 -0.96
C ALA A 120 0.31 8.30 -2.29
N GLU A 121 0.13 9.31 -3.15
CA GLU A 121 -0.48 9.11 -4.47
C GLU A 121 0.36 8.20 -5.37
N ALA A 122 1.68 8.36 -5.37
CA ALA A 122 2.59 7.51 -6.13
C ALA A 122 2.50 6.05 -5.66
N ALA A 123 2.45 5.81 -4.34
CA ALA A 123 2.28 4.48 -3.76
C ALA A 123 0.94 3.85 -4.18
N ALA A 124 -0.18 4.57 -4.09
CA ALA A 124 -1.49 4.08 -4.54
C ALA A 124 -1.46 3.70 -6.03
N ARG A 125 -0.88 4.54 -6.88
CA ARG A 125 -0.78 4.31 -8.33
C ARG A 125 0.14 3.14 -8.68
N LEU A 126 1.23 2.95 -7.93
CA LEU A 126 2.12 1.81 -8.09
C LEU A 126 1.42 0.50 -7.71
N ALA A 127 0.74 0.47 -6.57
CA ALA A 127 -0.06 -0.68 -6.15
C ALA A 127 -1.17 -1.01 -7.16
N ALA A 128 -1.86 0.00 -7.70
CA ALA A 128 -2.86 -0.19 -8.78
C ALA A 128 -2.26 -0.85 -10.04
N ARG A 129 -0.96 -0.66 -10.29
CA ARG A 129 -0.21 -1.31 -11.38
C ARG A 129 0.39 -2.66 -10.97
N ASN A 130 -0.02 -3.23 -9.85
CA ASN A 130 0.52 -4.45 -9.25
C ASN A 130 2.03 -4.37 -8.93
N VAL A 131 2.51 -3.17 -8.57
CA VAL A 131 3.88 -2.95 -8.13
C VAL A 131 3.94 -2.96 -6.60
N GLY A 132 4.88 -3.72 -6.06
CA GLY A 132 5.09 -3.86 -4.63
C GLY A 132 4.97 -5.30 -4.14
N HIS A 133 5.19 -5.47 -2.85
CA HIS A 133 5.21 -6.75 -2.17
C HIS A 133 4.19 -6.73 -1.04
N GLU A 134 3.34 -7.75 -0.97
CA GLU A 134 2.44 -7.96 0.15
C GLU A 134 3.24 -8.24 1.42
N VAL A 135 2.87 -7.56 2.50
CA VAL A 135 3.51 -7.67 3.80
C VAL A 135 2.71 -8.64 4.63
N SER A 136 3.33 -9.77 4.98
CA SER A 136 2.70 -10.83 5.76
C SER A 136 3.52 -11.18 6.98
N ALA A 137 2.86 -11.32 8.13
CA ALA A 137 3.48 -11.87 9.33
C ALA A 137 3.48 -13.41 9.25
N PHE A 138 4.65 -14.03 9.30
CA PHE A 138 4.78 -15.46 9.54
C PHE A 138 5.30 -15.66 10.97
N THR A 139 4.51 -16.31 11.81
CA THR A 139 4.93 -16.75 13.15
C THR A 139 5.86 -17.95 13.00
N ASP A 140 7.08 -17.81 13.49
CA ASP A 140 8.13 -18.82 13.64
C ASP A 140 8.67 -19.47 12.35
N THR A 141 9.77 -18.90 11.83
CA THR A 141 10.69 -19.44 10.81
C THR A 141 10.06 -20.24 9.67
N THR A 142 9.95 -19.63 8.48
CA THR A 142 10.28 -20.23 7.15
C THR A 142 9.93 -19.25 6.03
N GLU A 143 10.95 -18.97 5.20
CA GLU A 143 10.93 -18.65 3.76
C GLU A 143 9.93 -17.61 3.22
N VAL A 144 10.48 -16.52 2.68
CA VAL A 144 9.75 -15.49 1.93
C VAL A 144 9.12 -16.12 0.68
N LYS A 145 7.81 -16.34 0.70
CA LYS A 145 7.04 -16.62 -0.51
C LYS A 145 6.64 -15.31 -1.19
N VAL A 146 7.41 -14.94 -2.21
CA VAL A 146 7.07 -13.83 -3.11
C VAL A 146 5.94 -14.28 -4.05
N ALA A 147 4.71 -13.84 -3.80
CA ALA A 147 3.62 -13.96 -4.77
C ALA A 147 3.59 -12.70 -5.64
N ARG A 148 4.00 -12.83 -6.91
CA ARG A 148 3.74 -11.81 -7.93
C ARG A 148 2.22 -11.70 -8.13
N GLY A 149 1.66 -10.50 -7.99
CA GLY A 149 0.26 -10.22 -8.33
C GLY A 149 -0.08 -10.82 -9.70
N ARG A 150 -1.22 -11.52 -9.78
CA ARG A 150 -1.60 -12.35 -10.93
C ARG A 150 -1.49 -11.54 -12.24
N THR A 151 -0.55 -11.91 -13.09
CA THR A 151 -0.44 -11.41 -14.45
C THR A 151 -1.56 -12.04 -15.27
N THR A 152 -2.48 -11.23 -15.80
CA THR A 152 -3.49 -11.70 -16.76
C THR A 152 -3.05 -11.34 -18.18
N GLY A 153 -2.72 -12.37 -18.98
CA GLY A 153 -2.55 -12.31 -20.45
C GLY A 153 -1.09 -12.28 -20.93
N GLY A 154 -0.71 -12.89 -22.07
CA GLY A 154 -1.49 -13.22 -23.26
C GLY A 154 -1.10 -14.54 -23.94
N GLY A 155 -1.87 -14.86 -24.97
CA GLY A 155 -1.94 -16.14 -25.67
C GLY A 155 -0.64 -16.64 -26.30
N GLY A 156 -0.66 -17.93 -26.64
CA GLY A 156 0.50 -18.73 -26.97
C GLY A 156 1.17 -18.43 -28.31
N TRP A 157 2.12 -19.29 -28.64
CA TRP A 157 2.66 -19.49 -29.98
C TRP A 157 3.12 -20.95 -30.12
N SER A 158 2.95 -21.42 -31.36
CA SER A 158 3.42 -22.63 -32.06
C SER A 158 4.30 -23.62 -31.33
#